data_AF-A0A7J8VXM4-F1
#
_entry.id   AF-A0A7J8VXM4-F1
#
_cell.length_a   1.000
_cell.length_b   1.000
_cell.length_c   1.000
_cell.angle_alpha   90.00
_cell.angle_beta   90.00
_cell.angle_gamma   90.00
#
_symmetry.space_group_name_H-M   'P 1'
#
loop_
_entity.id
_entity.type
_entity.pdbx_description
1 polymer ?
#
loop_
_entity_poly.entity_id
_entity_poly.type
_entity_poly.pdbx_seq_one_letter_code
_entity_poly.pdbx_strand_id
1 'polypeptide(L)'
;MSKEEFEQRWARKSLMEMLSTVEECVGKLGESMEDAKEDSAQELLDSQRKKLTERNDALEAMVKALKEKIMVTTMALSTRIEELERELALCRAAVGKGVSSAALSYEGVPKPKEFVGTMSAYNVDNFLWRMENYFRKTTDKRQCEIGTWKKFQCELKGQFYVEFTEEEARAKLKGITQRGTLGEYVREFKELMLQVSDVTKKEALLAF
;
A
#
# COMPACT_ATOMS: atom_id res chain seq x y z
N MET A 1 -59.67 -39.85 -81.20
CA MET A 1 -58.87 -38.89 -80.41
C MET A 1 -58.78 -37.59 -81.20
N SER A 2 -59.20 -36.47 -80.61
CA SER A 2 -59.06 -35.16 -81.25
C SER A 2 -57.61 -34.65 -81.16
N LYS A 3 -57.20 -33.74 -82.05
CA LYS A 3 -55.89 -33.06 -81.98
C LYS A 3 -55.66 -32.41 -80.62
N GLU A 4 -56.72 -31.87 -80.04
CA GLU A 4 -56.71 -31.18 -78.75
C GLU A 4 -56.43 -32.14 -77.57
N GLU A 5 -56.99 -33.35 -77.60
CA GLU A 5 -56.70 -34.39 -76.59
C GLU A 5 -55.24 -34.86 -76.63
N PHE A 6 -54.64 -34.93 -77.83
CA PHE A 6 -53.23 -35.29 -77.99
C PHE A 6 -52.31 -34.21 -77.41
N GLU A 7 -52.53 -32.94 -77.75
CA GLU A 7 -51.75 -31.81 -77.23
C GLU A 7 -51.86 -31.71 -75.71
N GLN A 8 -53.05 -31.89 -75.14
CA GLN A 8 -53.22 -31.92 -73.68
C GLN A 8 -52.44 -33.06 -73.02
N ARG A 9 -52.49 -34.27 -73.59
CA ARG A 9 -51.70 -35.41 -73.07
C ARG A 9 -50.21 -35.16 -73.18
N TRP A 10 -49.75 -34.61 -74.31
CA TRP A 10 -48.35 -34.28 -74.53
C TRP A 10 -47.86 -33.21 -73.55
N ALA A 11 -48.61 -32.12 -73.39
CA ALA A 11 -48.32 -31.06 -72.42
C ALA A 11 -48.30 -31.58 -70.98
N ARG A 12 -49.27 -32.43 -70.60
CA ARG A 12 -49.29 -33.06 -69.27
C ARG A 12 -48.07 -33.93 -69.01
N LYS A 13 -47.65 -34.72 -70.00
CA LYS A 13 -46.45 -35.57 -69.89
C LYS A 13 -45.18 -34.72 -69.77
N SER A 14 -45.05 -33.69 -70.60
CA SER A 14 -43.92 -32.76 -70.53
C SER A 14 -43.85 -32.03 -69.17
N LEU A 15 -44.99 -31.59 -68.63
CA LEU A 15 -45.06 -31.00 -67.30
C LEU A 15 -44.65 -31.98 -66.20
N MET A 16 -45.04 -33.26 -66.29
CA MET A 16 -44.60 -34.28 -65.32
C MET A 16 -43.08 -34.50 -65.37
N GLU A 17 -42.49 -34.54 -66.55
CA GLU A 17 -41.04 -34.68 -66.71
C GLU A 17 -40.31 -33.47 -66.10
N MET A 18 -40.78 -32.25 -66.36
CA MET A 18 -40.21 -31.04 -65.75
C MET A 18 -40.38 -31.04 -64.22
N LEU A 19 -41.55 -31.41 -63.69
CA LEU A 19 -41.77 -31.53 -62.24
C LEU A 19 -40.81 -32.53 -61.61
N SER A 20 -40.61 -33.70 -62.24
CA SER A 20 -39.67 -34.70 -61.76
C SER A 20 -38.23 -34.17 -61.72
N THR A 21 -37.81 -33.39 -62.73
CA THR A 21 -36.48 -32.76 -62.72
C THR A 21 -36.35 -31.68 -61.64
N VAL A 22 -37.41 -30.90 -61.39
CA VAL A 22 -37.42 -29.89 -60.33
C VAL A 22 -37.36 -30.54 -58.96
N GLU A 23 -38.13 -31.59 -58.71
CA GLU A 23 -38.09 -32.36 -57.46
C GLU A 23 -36.69 -32.90 -57.18
N GLU A 24 -36.01 -33.45 -58.18
CA GLU A 24 -34.62 -33.92 -58.06
C GLU A 24 -33.64 -32.77 -57.77
N CYS A 25 -33.76 -31.64 -58.47
CA CYS A 25 -32.92 -30.46 -58.22
C CYS A 25 -33.13 -29.88 -56.82
N VAL A 26 -34.37 -29.83 -56.33
CA VAL A 26 -34.71 -29.36 -54.98
C VAL A 26 -34.11 -30.30 -53.93
N GLY A 27 -34.16 -31.62 -54.14
CA GLY A 27 -33.52 -32.61 -53.26
C GLY A 27 -32.02 -32.38 -53.15
N LYS A 28 -31.32 -32.27 -54.28
CA LYS A 28 -29.86 -32.01 -54.33
C LYS A 28 -29.48 -30.69 -53.67
N LEU A 29 -30.27 -29.64 -53.90
CA LEU A 29 -30.08 -28.34 -53.24
C LEU A 29 -30.29 -28.44 -51.73
N GLY A 30 -31.26 -29.22 -51.28
CA GLY A 30 -31.51 -29.49 -49.87
C GLY A 30 -30.33 -30.17 -49.18
N GLU A 31 -29.78 -31.22 -49.79
CA GLU A 31 -28.59 -31.93 -49.31
C GLU A 31 -27.37 -31.00 -49.27
N SER A 32 -27.07 -30.31 -50.37
CA SER A 32 -25.93 -29.37 -50.43
C SER A 32 -26.06 -28.22 -49.43
N MET A 33 -27.28 -27.76 -49.15
CA MET A 33 -27.51 -26.72 -48.14
C MET A 33 -27.26 -27.25 -46.72
N GLU A 34 -27.59 -28.51 -46.45
CA GLU A 34 -27.34 -29.11 -45.14
C GLU A 34 -25.86 -29.37 -44.92
N ASP A 35 -25.15 -29.91 -45.92
CA ASP A 35 -23.70 -30.07 -45.90
C ASP A 35 -22.99 -28.73 -45.66
N ALA A 36 -23.41 -27.66 -46.35
CA ALA A 36 -22.83 -26.33 -46.19
C ALA A 36 -23.03 -25.74 -44.78
N LYS A 37 -24.16 -26.06 -44.11
CA LYS A 37 -24.38 -25.67 -42.72
C LYS A 37 -23.50 -26.47 -41.77
N GLU A 38 -23.34 -27.77 -42.01
CA GLU A 38 -22.50 -28.65 -41.19
C GLU A 38 -21.03 -28.22 -41.28
N ASP A 39 -20.51 -27.95 -42.47
CA ASP A 39 -19.17 -27.41 -42.70
C ASP A 39 -18.97 -26.08 -41.97
N SER A 40 -19.92 -25.15 -42.10
CA SER A 40 -19.84 -23.85 -41.43
C SER A 40 -19.84 -23.98 -39.90
N ALA A 41 -20.65 -24.88 -39.36
CA ALA A 41 -20.66 -25.18 -37.93
C ALA A 41 -19.33 -25.81 -37.48
N GLN A 42 -18.78 -26.71 -38.27
CA GLN A 42 -17.52 -27.40 -37.98
C GLN A 42 -16.33 -26.43 -37.99
N GLU A 43 -16.24 -25.53 -38.98
CA GLU A 43 -15.21 -24.48 -39.03
C GLU A 43 -15.24 -23.57 -37.81
N LEU A 44 -16.44 -23.18 -37.36
CA LEU A 44 -16.59 -22.34 -36.18
C LEU A 44 -16.15 -23.07 -34.91
N LEU A 45 -16.53 -24.35 -34.76
CA LEU A 45 -16.10 -25.19 -33.64
C LEU A 45 -14.59 -25.37 -33.63
N ASP A 46 -13.95 -25.64 -34.76
CA ASP A 46 -12.51 -25.81 -34.85
C ASP A 46 -11.75 -24.50 -34.58
N SER A 47 -12.28 -23.36 -35.04
CA SER A 47 -11.76 -22.03 -34.70
C SER A 47 -11.80 -21.75 -33.19
N GLN A 48 -12.91 -22.08 -32.53
CA GLN A 48 -13.04 -21.92 -31.07
C GLN A 48 -12.16 -22.90 -30.30
N ARG A 49 -12.08 -24.15 -30.75
CA ARG A 49 -11.19 -25.17 -30.19
C ARG A 49 -9.74 -24.70 -30.23
N LYS A 50 -9.29 -24.15 -31.37
CA LYS A 50 -7.94 -23.60 -31.53
C LYS A 50 -7.67 -22.43 -30.57
N LYS A 51 -8.62 -21.50 -30.43
CA LYS A 51 -8.49 -20.39 -29.46
C LYS A 51 -8.41 -20.89 -28.02
N LEU A 52 -9.19 -21.91 -27.67
CA LEU A 52 -9.15 -22.52 -26.33
C LEU A 52 -7.80 -23.20 -26.08
N THR A 53 -7.25 -23.93 -27.06
CA THR A 53 -5.94 -24.55 -26.92
C THR A 53 -4.84 -23.51 -26.74
N GLU A 54 -4.83 -22.44 -27.55
CA GLU A 54 -3.84 -21.36 -27.42
C GLU A 54 -3.92 -20.65 -26.05
N ARG A 55 -5.13 -20.43 -25.52
CA ARG A 55 -5.32 -19.85 -24.17
C ARG A 55 -4.86 -20.79 -23.07
N ASN A 56 -5.08 -22.09 -23.21
CA ASN A 56 -4.63 -23.09 -22.25
C ASN A 56 -3.11 -23.16 -22.21
N ASP A 57 -2.45 -23.18 -23.37
CA ASP A 57 -0.98 -23.18 -23.47
C ASP A 57 -0.39 -21.93 -22.81
N ALA A 58 -1.02 -20.76 -23.04
CA ALA A 58 -0.60 -19.51 -22.40
C ALA A 58 -0.80 -19.52 -20.88
N LEU A 59 -1.91 -20.08 -20.39
CA LEU A 59 -2.16 -20.26 -18.95
C LEU A 59 -1.14 -21.19 -18.32
N GLU A 60 -0.81 -22.30 -18.97
CA GLU A 60 0.20 -23.25 -18.50
C GLU A 60 1.58 -22.59 -18.41
N ALA A 61 1.97 -21.81 -19.43
CA ALA A 61 3.21 -21.04 -19.41
C ALA A 61 3.25 -20.02 -18.26
N MET A 62 2.15 -19.29 -18.02
CA MET A 62 2.08 -18.34 -16.90
C MET A 62 2.14 -19.03 -15.53
N VAL A 63 1.46 -20.16 -15.37
CA VAL A 63 1.51 -20.95 -14.13
C VAL A 63 2.93 -21.45 -13.87
N LYS A 64 3.63 -21.92 -14.89
CA LYS A 64 5.03 -22.33 -14.79
C LYS A 64 5.92 -21.16 -14.35
N ALA A 65 5.81 -20.01 -14.99
CA ALA A 65 6.58 -18.82 -14.64
C ALA A 65 6.30 -18.34 -13.20
N LEU A 66 5.04 -18.37 -12.76
CA LEU A 66 4.68 -18.04 -11.37
C LEU A 66 5.28 -19.05 -10.39
N LYS A 67 5.25 -20.35 -10.71
CA LYS A 67 5.85 -21.41 -9.88
C LYS A 67 7.36 -21.22 -9.74
N GLU A 68 8.05 -20.90 -10.83
CA GLU A 68 9.49 -20.60 -10.82
C GLU A 68 9.79 -19.36 -9.96
N LYS A 69 9.02 -18.28 -10.12
CA LYS A 69 9.17 -17.06 -9.31
C LYS A 69 8.97 -17.35 -7.82
N ILE A 70 7.93 -18.11 -7.46
CA ILE A 70 7.67 -18.51 -6.08
C ILE A 70 8.86 -19.31 -5.55
N MET A 71 9.33 -20.32 -6.29
CA MET A 71 10.47 -21.14 -5.89
C MET A 71 11.73 -20.30 -5.62
N VAL A 72 12.09 -19.37 -6.51
CA VAL A 72 13.24 -18.47 -6.32
C VAL A 72 13.07 -17.64 -5.06
N THR A 73 11.89 -17.05 -4.83
CA THR A 73 11.65 -16.25 -3.62
C THR A 73 11.68 -17.08 -2.34
N THR A 74 11.12 -18.29 -2.35
CA THR A 74 11.15 -19.20 -1.20
C THR A 74 12.58 -19.59 -0.87
N MET A 75 13.40 -19.94 -1.87
CA MET A 75 14.82 -20.26 -1.66
C MET A 75 15.58 -19.08 -1.05
N ALA A 76 15.40 -17.87 -1.59
CA ALA A 76 16.05 -16.66 -1.07
C ALA A 76 15.66 -16.36 0.39
N LEU A 77 14.37 -16.52 0.74
CA LEU A 77 13.89 -16.35 2.10
C LEU A 77 14.45 -17.41 3.05
N SER A 78 14.47 -18.69 2.65
CA SER A 78 15.09 -19.75 3.43
C SER A 78 16.57 -19.48 3.69
N THR A 79 17.34 -19.04 2.68
CA THR A 79 18.75 -18.66 2.87
C THR A 79 18.92 -17.52 3.87
N ARG A 80 18.06 -16.49 3.82
CA ARG A 80 18.14 -15.37 4.76
C ARG A 80 17.75 -15.78 6.18
N ILE A 81 16.78 -16.68 6.34
CA ILE A 81 16.40 -17.24 7.64
C ILE A 81 17.60 -17.96 8.26
N GLU A 82 18.25 -18.85 7.51
CA GLU A 82 19.43 -19.57 8.01
C GLU A 82 20.58 -18.61 8.38
N GLU A 83 20.80 -17.55 7.61
CA GLU A 83 21.81 -16.53 7.92
C GLU A 83 21.50 -15.79 9.23
N LEU A 84 20.24 -15.37 9.41
CA LEU A 84 19.78 -14.74 10.65
C LEU A 84 19.88 -15.70 11.85
N GLU A 85 19.57 -16.97 11.67
CA GLU A 85 19.73 -18.00 12.70
C GLU A 85 21.21 -18.19 13.09
N ARG A 86 22.14 -18.16 12.12
CA ARG A 86 23.59 -18.18 12.37
C ARG A 86 24.05 -16.94 13.13
N GLU A 87 23.62 -15.74 12.72
CA GLU A 87 23.92 -14.48 13.42
C GLU A 87 23.39 -14.50 14.87
N LEU A 88 22.15 -14.95 15.07
CA LEU A 88 21.55 -15.08 16.41
C LEU A 88 22.30 -16.09 17.29
N ALA A 89 22.78 -17.20 16.72
CA ALA A 89 23.59 -18.18 17.44
C ALA A 89 24.94 -17.58 17.90
N LEU A 90 25.60 -16.79 17.04
CA LEU A 90 26.84 -16.07 17.41
C LEU A 90 26.59 -15.06 18.53
N CYS A 91 25.52 -14.27 18.44
CA CYS A 91 25.12 -13.32 19.48
C CYS A 91 24.87 -14.04 20.82
N ARG A 92 24.13 -15.15 20.81
CA ARG A 92 23.87 -15.95 22.02
C ARG A 92 25.16 -16.54 22.61
N ALA A 93 26.07 -17.04 21.78
CA ALA A 93 27.34 -17.60 22.23
C ALA A 93 28.26 -16.55 22.86
N ALA A 94 28.30 -15.32 22.30
CA ALA A 94 29.05 -14.20 22.87
C ALA A 94 28.54 -13.80 24.26
N VAL A 95 27.22 -13.83 24.47
CA VAL A 95 26.59 -13.59 25.79
C VAL A 95 26.91 -14.71 26.78
N GLY A 96 26.95 -15.98 26.35
CA GLY A 96 27.22 -17.12 27.22
C GLY A 96 28.69 -17.32 27.62
N LYS A 97 29.65 -16.79 26.85
CA LYS A 97 31.10 -17.00 27.07
C LYS A 97 31.77 -16.03 28.05
N GLY A 98 31.02 -15.23 28.80
CA GLY A 98 31.62 -14.39 29.83
C GLY A 98 32.58 -13.34 29.24
N VAL A 99 32.28 -12.79 28.05
CA VAL A 99 32.46 -11.33 27.94
C VAL A 99 31.67 -10.82 29.12
N SER A 100 32.37 -10.26 30.11
CA SER A 100 31.72 -9.61 31.23
C SER A 100 30.55 -8.86 30.63
N SER A 101 29.36 -9.27 31.04
CA SER A 101 28.22 -8.40 31.03
C SER A 101 28.67 -7.17 31.82
N ALA A 102 29.38 -6.25 31.16
CA ALA A 102 28.94 -4.88 31.15
C ALA A 102 27.52 -4.99 30.65
N ALA A 103 26.67 -5.30 31.61
CA ALA A 103 25.27 -5.40 31.44
C ALA A 103 24.90 -4.19 30.59
N LEU A 104 24.26 -4.44 29.45
CA LEU A 104 23.31 -3.46 28.95
C LEU A 104 22.08 -3.42 29.88
N SER A 105 22.24 -3.72 31.18
CA SER A 105 21.49 -2.98 32.18
C SER A 105 22.01 -1.55 32.11
N TYR A 106 21.22 -0.71 31.46
CA TYR A 106 21.24 0.74 31.61
C TYR A 106 20.84 1.14 33.06
N GLU A 107 21.34 0.41 34.07
CA GLU A 107 21.03 0.51 35.49
C GLU A 107 21.41 1.89 36.06
N GLY A 108 22.18 2.69 35.32
CA GLY A 108 22.56 4.06 35.65
C GLY A 108 21.85 5.16 34.84
N VAL A 109 20.99 4.84 33.86
CA VAL A 109 20.20 5.88 33.16
C VAL A 109 18.85 6.00 33.87
N PRO A 110 18.65 7.04 34.71
CA PRO A 110 17.38 7.21 35.40
C PRO A 110 16.26 7.36 34.38
N LYS A 111 15.19 6.57 34.57
CA LYS A 111 13.98 6.70 33.75
C LYS A 111 13.50 8.15 33.78
N PRO A 112 13.12 8.75 32.64
CA PRO A 112 12.54 10.07 32.62
C PRO A 112 11.34 10.12 33.55
N LYS A 113 11.21 11.24 34.27
CA LYS A 113 10.02 11.49 35.09
C LYS A 113 8.77 11.46 34.20
N GLU A 114 7.69 10.92 34.74
CA GLU A 114 6.38 10.87 34.09
C GLU A 114 5.89 12.27 33.72
N PHE A 115 5.20 12.38 32.59
CA PHE A 115 4.56 13.62 32.18
C PHE A 115 3.23 13.76 32.94
N VAL A 116 3.13 14.79 33.77
CA VAL A 116 1.98 15.01 34.67
C VAL A 116 0.80 15.71 33.95
N GLY A 117 0.82 15.77 32.61
CA GLY A 117 -0.28 16.33 31.82
C GLY A 117 -0.46 17.86 31.95
N THR A 118 0.54 18.59 32.44
CA THR A 118 0.45 20.04 32.60
C THR A 118 0.44 20.74 31.24
N MET A 119 -0.58 21.55 31.00
CA MET A 119 -0.76 22.41 29.83
C MET A 119 0.23 23.59 29.86
N SER A 120 1.50 23.33 29.55
CA SER A 120 2.57 24.34 29.44
C SER A 120 3.59 23.89 28.41
N ALA A 121 3.89 24.74 27.44
CA ALA A 121 4.88 24.48 26.40
C ALA A 121 6.26 24.13 27.00
N TYR A 122 6.64 24.79 28.11
CA TYR A 122 7.88 24.51 28.83
C TYR A 122 7.93 23.07 29.37
N ASN A 123 6.83 22.57 29.94
CA ASN A 123 6.78 21.22 30.50
C ASN A 123 6.78 20.14 29.42
N VAL A 124 6.08 20.38 28.31
CA VAL A 124 6.02 19.48 27.15
C VAL A 124 7.40 19.37 26.49
N ASP A 125 8.09 20.49 26.25
CA ASP A 125 9.41 20.48 25.63
C ASP A 125 10.47 19.83 26.53
N ASN A 126 10.42 20.10 27.84
CA ASN A 126 11.33 19.48 28.80
C ASN A 126 11.10 17.96 28.87
N PHE A 127 9.85 17.50 28.79
CA PHE A 127 9.54 16.07 28.73
C PHE A 127 10.07 15.43 27.44
N LEU A 128 9.79 16.01 26.27
CA LEU A 128 10.27 15.51 24.98
C LEU A 128 11.81 15.43 24.94
N TRP A 129 12.49 16.46 25.45
CA TRP A 129 13.95 16.49 25.52
C TRP A 129 14.52 15.38 26.42
N ARG A 130 13.90 15.11 27.58
CA ARG A 130 14.32 14.02 28.49
C ARG A 130 14.13 12.65 27.84
N MET A 131 13.00 12.43 27.17
CA MET A 131 12.72 11.18 26.47
C MET A 131 13.70 10.95 25.32
N GLU A 132 13.96 11.97 24.51
CA GLU A 132 14.92 11.89 23.41
C GLU A 132 16.35 11.62 23.91
N ASN A 133 16.75 12.24 25.01
CA ASN A 133 18.04 11.99 25.65
C ASN A 133 18.12 10.58 26.27
N TYR A 134 17.02 10.08 26.84
CA TYR A 134 16.94 8.71 27.36
C TYR A 134 17.07 7.69 26.24
N PHE A 135 16.30 7.82 25.16
CA PHE A 135 16.42 6.96 23.99
C PHE A 135 17.83 7.01 23.41
N ARG A 136 18.39 8.20 23.17
CA ARG A 136 19.78 8.34 22.69
C ARG A 136 20.84 7.64 23.56
N LYS A 137 20.61 7.53 24.87
CA LYS A 137 21.51 6.87 25.82
C LYS A 137 21.24 5.36 26.00
N THR A 138 20.09 4.86 25.55
CA THR A 138 19.63 3.49 25.77
C THR A 138 19.53 2.67 24.48
N THR A 139 19.34 3.32 23.34
CA THR A 139 19.40 2.69 22.02
C THR A 139 20.80 2.84 21.45
N ASP A 140 21.42 1.73 21.05
CA ASP A 140 22.72 1.71 20.37
C ASP A 140 22.69 2.62 19.13
N LYS A 141 23.82 3.25 18.78
CA LYS A 141 23.97 4.42 17.87
C LYS A 141 23.59 4.19 16.40
N ARG A 142 22.72 3.24 16.08
CA ARG A 142 22.11 3.12 14.76
C ARG A 142 20.92 4.08 14.72
N GLN A 143 21.09 5.18 13.99
CA GLN A 143 20.09 6.22 13.78
C GLN A 143 18.73 5.58 13.43
N CYS A 144 17.83 5.60 14.39
CA CYS A 144 16.44 5.27 14.19
C CYS A 144 15.74 6.58 13.81
N GLU A 145 15.68 6.91 12.52
CA GLU A 145 14.76 7.93 12.01
C GLU A 145 13.34 7.36 12.08
N ILE A 146 12.83 7.24 13.31
CA ILE A 146 11.46 6.81 13.53
C ILE A 146 10.58 7.99 13.12
N GLY A 147 10.02 7.95 11.91
CA GLY A 147 9.02 8.94 11.47
C GLY A 147 7.84 9.08 12.44
N THR A 148 7.55 8.01 13.20
CA THR A 148 6.57 7.99 14.30
C THR A 148 6.93 8.92 15.46
N TRP A 149 8.24 9.14 15.75
CA TRP A 149 8.67 10.02 16.84
C TRP A 149 8.38 11.48 16.54
N LYS A 150 8.70 11.92 15.31
CA LYS A 150 8.38 13.29 14.85
C LYS A 150 6.87 13.54 14.87
N LYS A 151 6.08 12.56 14.41
CA LYS A 151 4.62 12.62 14.45
C LYS A 151 4.08 12.72 15.89
N PHE A 152 4.61 11.90 16.81
CA PHE A 152 4.28 11.96 18.23
C PHE A 152 4.61 13.31 18.86
N GLN A 153 5.79 13.88 18.55
CA GLN A 153 6.17 15.22 19.01
C GLN A 153 5.15 16.27 18.55
N CYS A 154 4.72 16.24 17.29
CA CYS A 154 3.71 17.16 16.76
C CYS A 154 2.35 17.00 17.46
N GLU A 155 1.85 15.78 17.60
CA GLU A 155 0.56 15.51 18.25
C GLU A 155 0.56 15.89 19.73
N LEU A 156 1.63 15.56 20.46
CA LEU A 156 1.77 15.91 21.88
C LEU A 156 1.85 17.43 22.07
N LYS A 157 2.60 18.13 21.22
CA LYS A 157 2.67 19.60 21.26
C LYS A 157 1.30 20.21 20.95
N GLY A 158 0.59 19.73 19.93
CA GLY A 158 -0.74 20.23 19.57
C GLY A 158 -1.80 20.04 20.66
N GLN A 159 -1.67 19.01 21.50
CA GLN A 159 -2.63 18.74 22.59
C GLN A 159 -2.35 19.53 23.88
N PHE A 160 -1.08 19.81 24.19
CA PHE A 160 -0.67 20.35 25.49
C PHE A 160 -0.05 21.76 25.44
N TYR A 161 0.19 22.29 24.24
CA TYR A 161 0.46 23.71 24.10
C TYR A 161 -0.87 24.43 24.33
N VAL A 162 -0.92 25.22 25.39
CA VAL A 162 -2.02 26.17 25.58
C VAL A 162 -2.01 27.07 24.36
N GLU A 163 -3.12 27.12 23.62
CA GLU A 163 -3.31 28.07 22.53
C GLU A 163 -3.29 29.49 23.10
N PHE A 164 -2.11 30.09 23.25
CA PHE A 164 -2.02 31.51 22.95
C PHE A 164 -1.71 31.61 21.47
N THR A 165 -2.52 32.36 20.74
CA THR A 165 -2.12 32.78 19.42
C THR A 165 -0.80 33.55 19.53
N GLU A 166 0.05 33.47 18.50
CA GLU A 166 1.35 34.18 18.51
C GLU A 166 1.15 35.68 18.83
N GLU A 167 0.05 36.27 18.40
CA GLU A 167 -0.35 37.64 18.70
C GLU A 167 -0.63 37.87 20.19
N GLU A 168 -1.35 36.97 20.86
CA GLU A 168 -1.62 37.06 22.30
C GLU A 168 -0.36 36.83 23.14
N ALA A 169 0.50 35.90 22.72
CA ALA A 169 1.80 35.68 23.36
C ALA A 169 2.68 36.93 23.24
N ARG A 170 2.73 37.56 22.04
CA ARG A 170 3.42 38.84 21.80
C ARG A 170 2.80 40.00 22.60
N ALA A 171 1.47 40.08 22.69
CA ALA A 171 0.78 41.13 23.45
C ALA A 171 1.09 41.01 24.95
N LYS A 172 1.11 39.78 25.49
CA LYS A 172 1.50 39.53 26.89
C LYS A 172 2.97 39.79 27.15
N LEU A 173 3.86 39.46 26.22
CA LEU A 173 5.29 39.80 26.29
C LEU A 173 5.51 41.31 26.36
N LYS A 174 4.77 42.11 25.58
CA LYS A 174 4.85 43.58 25.63
C LYS A 174 4.35 44.18 26.95
N GLY A 175 3.47 43.47 27.66
CA GLY A 175 2.88 43.92 28.92
C GLY A 175 3.40 43.20 30.17
N ILE A 176 4.40 42.33 30.04
CA ILE A 176 4.90 41.55 31.17
C ILE A 176 5.62 42.46 32.15
N THR A 177 5.26 42.37 33.42
CA THR A 177 5.82 43.16 34.51
C THR A 177 6.09 42.24 35.70
N GLN A 178 7.19 42.47 36.42
CA GLN A 178 7.58 41.64 37.54
C GLN A 178 6.66 41.92 38.76
N ARG A 179 5.52 41.22 38.82
CA ARG A 179 4.53 41.33 39.90
C ARG A 179 4.78 40.38 41.08
N GLY A 180 5.76 39.48 40.95
CA GLY A 180 6.11 38.47 41.96
C GLY A 180 7.62 38.27 42.08
N THR A 181 8.06 37.06 42.45
CA THR A 181 9.48 36.73 42.54
C THR A 181 10.15 36.74 41.15
N LEU A 182 11.47 36.96 41.11
CA LEU A 182 12.23 36.90 39.85
C LEU A 182 12.09 35.54 39.15
N GLY A 183 11.98 34.45 39.92
CA GLY A 183 11.79 33.11 39.36
C GLY A 183 10.44 32.94 38.66
N GLU A 184 9.37 33.53 39.21
CA GLU A 184 8.04 33.54 38.59
C GLU A 184 8.03 34.36 37.30
N TYR A 185 8.60 35.56 37.32
CA TYR A 185 8.72 36.41 36.14
C TYR A 185 9.52 35.74 35.02
N VAL A 186 10.69 35.17 35.34
CA VAL A 186 11.53 34.49 34.34
C VAL A 186 10.82 33.25 33.77
N ARG A 187 10.02 32.55 34.57
CA ARG A 187 9.23 31.40 34.12
C ARG A 187 8.14 31.83 33.15
N GLU A 188 7.32 32.82 33.51
CA GLU A 188 6.26 33.35 32.65
C GLU A 188 6.83 33.93 31.34
N PHE A 189 7.94 34.68 31.42
CA PHE A 189 8.64 35.20 30.26
C PHE A 189 9.12 34.08 29.32
N LYS A 190 9.76 33.03 29.86
CA LYS A 190 10.24 31.89 29.06
C LYS A 190 9.10 31.11 28.42
N GLU A 191 7.98 30.93 29.12
CA GLU A 191 6.80 30.24 28.56
C GLU A 191 6.18 31.01 27.39
N LEU A 192 6.15 32.35 27.44
CA LEU A 192 5.68 33.18 26.33
C LEU A 192 6.67 33.19 25.15
N MET A 193 7.97 33.25 25.42
CA MET A 193 9.02 33.22 24.40
C MET A 193 9.02 31.92 23.57
N LEU A 194 8.65 30.78 24.16
CA LEU A 194 8.58 29.50 23.45
C LEU A 194 7.40 29.41 22.48
N GLN A 195 6.40 30.29 22.62
CA GLN A 195 5.19 30.32 21.79
C GLN A 195 5.29 31.31 20.62
N VAL A 196 6.33 32.15 20.60
CA VAL A 196 6.59 33.11 19.52
C VAL A 196 7.66 32.54 18.60
N SER A 197 7.27 32.24 17.35
CA SER A 197 8.09 31.48 16.39
C SER A 197 9.33 32.24 15.88
N ASP A 198 9.33 33.58 15.95
CA ASP A 198 10.49 34.44 15.67
C ASP A 198 10.50 35.67 16.59
N VAL A 199 11.22 35.58 17.71
CA VAL A 199 11.46 36.74 18.59
C VAL A 199 12.67 37.46 18.05
N THR A 200 12.45 38.41 17.14
CA THR A 200 13.56 39.23 16.64
C THR A 200 14.27 39.87 17.83
N LYS A 201 15.62 39.84 17.85
CA LYS A 201 16.44 40.42 18.95
C LYS A 201 16.05 41.85 19.34
N LYS A 202 15.38 42.59 18.44
CA LYS A 202 14.82 43.93 18.69
C LYS A 202 13.64 43.94 19.68
N GLU A 203 12.80 42.91 19.70
CA GLU A 203 11.64 42.83 20.60
C GLU A 203 12.04 42.38 22.02
N ALA A 204 13.08 41.54 22.14
CA ALA A 204 13.64 41.15 23.44
C ALA A 204 14.29 42.32 24.20
N LEU A 205 14.74 43.36 23.50
CA LEU A 205 15.32 44.57 24.10
C LEU A 205 14.29 45.57 24.62
N LEU A 206 13.01 45.42 24.24
CA LEU A 206 11.93 46.29 24.71
C LEU A 206 11.25 45.77 25.99
N ALA A 207 11.63 44.57 26.46
CA ALA A 207 11.12 43.94 27.67
C ALA A 207 12.04 44.13 28.91
N PHE A 208 13.05 45.00 28.80
CA PHE A 208 13.96 45.42 29.88
C PHE A 208 13.93 46.94 30.06
#